data_AF-A0A0S7ZLE5-F1
#
_entry.id   AF-A0A0S7ZLE5-F1
#
_cell.length_a   1.000
_cell.length_b   1.000
_cell.length_c   1.000
_cell.angle_alpha   90.00
_cell.angle_beta   90.00
_cell.angle_gamma   90.00
#
_symmetry.space_group_name_H-M   'P 1'
#
loop_
_entity.id
_entity.type
_entity.pdbx_description
1 polymer ?
#
loop_
_entity_poly.entity_id
_entity_poly.type
_entity_poly.pdbx_seq_one_letter_code
_entity_poly.pdbx_strand_id
1 'polypeptide(L)'
;MKNTLKILYILGFFIAFCFQLGAQEVTDLFPDFPVEILNEPREADETILPFVFNGYIYTFSLEGESLLWRMFIGGDLTNPFIVEGGTLYLYDVYNRVYSIDMRSGIILWKLELRSVVKGKPCTHHNSLILATQKGIIYVINRRTGRIIYEYKAEGEVNSGPSIYEDLMIVAYKNGRVVAYDTSSKEIQWEFFCNGIINIKPVIKDGYLFIGAWDDTFYVLHADDGTPLWASYVGDNISRDFIVFDEEIVLFFSRGEILCLNGGDGEIKWVKYYQGVEFNYNYYQGRGKFLIFIPDLIALDPEDGTTVFDYRERTFFFYKEMLFENMIEGKVRLNEEERARLLAEKYFTVNSYPLLPPLSIGVDLIYFVADNSYLYIYNLKEDFFLLKYKLS
;
A
#
# COMPACT_ATOMS: atom_id res chain seq x y z
N MET A 1 14.41 25.83 13.65
CA MET A 1 15.66 25.78 12.84
C MET A 1 16.92 25.38 13.62
N LYS A 2 17.22 25.94 14.81
CA LYS A 2 18.47 25.59 15.54
C LYS A 2 18.52 24.19 16.15
N ASN A 3 17.39 23.54 16.42
CA ASN A 3 17.35 22.16 16.95
C ASN A 3 17.42 21.08 15.85
N THR A 4 16.89 21.37 14.65
CA THR A 4 16.90 20.44 13.51
C THR A 4 18.31 20.24 12.94
N LEU A 5 19.14 21.30 12.92
CA LEU A 5 20.55 21.20 12.51
C LEU A 5 21.40 20.39 13.50
N LYS A 6 21.08 20.38 14.80
CA LYS A 6 21.82 19.58 15.80
C LYS A 6 21.57 18.07 15.62
N ILE A 7 20.34 17.68 15.28
CA ILE A 7 19.98 16.28 15.05
C ILE A 7 20.65 15.75 13.76
N LEU A 8 20.66 16.54 12.68
CA LEU A 8 21.36 16.20 11.44
C LEU A 8 22.88 16.12 11.61
N TYR A 9 23.48 16.97 12.44
CA TYR A 9 24.91 16.89 12.78
C TYR A 9 25.23 15.65 13.62
N ILE A 10 24.35 15.27 14.56
CA ILE A 10 24.53 14.06 15.37
C ILE A 10 24.40 12.80 14.48
N LEU A 11 23.38 12.73 13.61
CA LEU A 11 23.21 11.64 12.65
C LEU A 11 24.36 11.54 11.63
N GLY A 12 24.84 12.67 11.11
CA GLY A 12 25.97 12.71 10.17
C GLY A 12 27.29 12.25 10.80
N PHE A 13 27.53 12.59 12.07
CA PHE A 13 28.70 12.11 12.82
C PHE A 13 28.56 10.61 13.20
N PHE A 14 27.34 10.16 13.47
CA PHE A 14 27.04 8.75 13.78
C PHE A 14 27.28 7.82 12.58
N ILE A 15 26.84 8.24 11.39
CA ILE A 15 27.06 7.46 10.15
C ILE A 15 28.56 7.33 9.85
N ALA A 16 29.34 8.39 10.06
CA ALA A 16 30.79 8.36 9.88
C ALA A 16 31.50 7.44 10.90
N PHE A 17 31.00 7.36 12.15
CA PHE A 17 31.54 6.47 13.19
C PHE A 17 31.22 4.99 12.90
N CYS A 18 30.03 4.68 12.36
CA CYS A 18 29.63 3.33 11.99
C CYS A 18 30.44 2.72 10.83
N PHE A 19 31.04 3.54 9.95
CA PHE A 19 31.95 3.04 8.90
C PHE A 19 33.29 2.50 9.45
N GLN A 20 33.62 2.83 10.69
CA GLN A 20 34.86 2.43 11.36
C GLN A 20 34.73 1.14 12.18
N LEU A 21 33.49 0.79 12.56
CA LEU A 21 33.16 -0.44 13.27
C LEU A 21 32.79 -1.53 12.26
N GLY A 22 33.22 -2.77 12.48
CA GLY A 22 32.89 -3.88 11.60
C GLY A 22 31.37 -4.08 11.53
N ALA A 23 30.86 -4.70 10.45
CA ALA A 23 29.42 -4.92 10.22
C ALA A 23 28.66 -5.60 11.38
N GLN A 24 29.38 -6.28 12.27
CA GLN A 24 28.84 -7.00 13.43
C GLN A 24 28.66 -6.11 14.67
N GLU A 25 29.33 -4.95 14.76
CA GLU A 25 29.23 -4.02 15.89
C GLU A 25 28.15 -2.94 15.66
N VAL A 26 27.75 -2.71 14.40
CA VAL A 26 26.73 -1.68 14.04
C VAL A 26 25.31 -2.14 14.34
N THR A 27 25.04 -3.44 14.38
CA THR A 27 23.71 -4.01 14.69
C THR A 27 23.29 -3.75 16.15
N ASP A 28 24.24 -3.63 17.08
CA ASP A 28 23.96 -3.36 18.50
C ASP A 28 23.69 -1.86 18.79
N LEU A 29 23.86 -0.97 17.81
CA LEU A 29 23.70 0.49 17.97
C LEU A 29 22.26 0.98 17.74
N PHE A 30 21.38 0.16 17.17
CA PHE A 30 19.98 0.51 16.96
C PHE A 30 19.08 -0.33 17.88
N PRO A 31 18.46 0.27 18.91
CA PRO A 31 17.64 -0.48 19.83
C PRO A 31 16.48 -1.18 19.11
N ASP A 32 16.04 -2.30 19.66
CA ASP A 32 14.76 -2.89 19.30
C ASP A 32 13.66 -1.87 19.57
N PHE A 33 12.81 -1.64 18.57
CA PHE A 33 11.67 -0.75 18.74
C PHE A 33 10.54 -1.56 19.38
N PRO A 34 10.19 -1.27 20.65
CA PRO A 34 9.12 -2.00 21.30
C PRO A 34 7.78 -1.67 20.64
N VAL A 35 6.86 -2.62 20.72
CA VAL A 35 5.46 -2.34 20.45
C VAL A 35 4.89 -1.59 21.65
N GLU A 36 4.35 -0.40 21.40
CA GLU A 36 3.71 0.44 22.39
C GLU A 36 2.21 0.15 22.40
N ILE A 37 1.72 -0.47 23.48
CA ILE A 37 0.29 -0.72 23.69
C ILE A 37 -0.38 0.56 24.16
N LEU A 38 -1.41 0.98 23.43
CA LEU A 38 -2.18 2.20 23.66
C LEU A 38 -3.54 1.88 24.29
N ASN A 39 -4.22 0.84 23.78
CA ASN A 39 -5.47 0.32 24.31
C ASN A 39 -5.50 -1.22 24.19
N GLU A 40 -6.21 -1.86 25.11
CA GLU A 40 -6.52 -3.28 24.99
C GLU A 40 -7.71 -3.49 24.03
N PRO A 41 -7.71 -4.58 23.24
CA PRO A 41 -8.83 -4.94 22.40
C PRO A 41 -10.08 -5.20 23.23
N ARG A 42 -11.24 -4.78 22.73
CA ARG A 42 -12.49 -4.92 23.49
C ARG A 42 -13.15 -6.28 23.28
N GLU A 43 -13.09 -6.80 22.05
CA GLU A 43 -13.83 -8.00 21.65
C GLU A 43 -13.00 -8.96 20.78
N ALA A 44 -13.45 -10.22 20.75
CA ALA A 44 -12.75 -11.29 20.04
C ALA A 44 -12.92 -11.24 18.52
N ASP A 45 -13.91 -10.52 18.00
CA ASP A 45 -14.24 -10.44 16.57
C ASP A 45 -14.07 -9.03 16.00
N GLU A 46 -13.35 -8.18 16.75
CA GLU A 46 -13.07 -6.80 16.39
C GLU A 46 -12.26 -6.69 15.08
N THR A 47 -12.71 -5.82 14.18
CA THR A 47 -12.07 -5.49 12.92
C THR A 47 -10.93 -4.50 13.17
N ILE A 48 -9.72 -4.89 12.78
CA ILE A 48 -8.51 -4.11 13.06
C ILE A 48 -7.83 -3.71 11.75
N LEU A 49 -7.55 -2.42 11.60
CA LEU A 49 -6.90 -1.84 10.44
C LEU A 49 -5.47 -1.39 10.78
N PRO A 50 -4.46 -1.89 10.08
CA PRO A 50 -3.10 -1.38 10.20
C PRO A 50 -2.89 -0.17 9.28
N PHE A 51 -2.05 0.78 9.68
CA PHE A 51 -1.66 1.88 8.81
C PHE A 51 -0.31 2.49 9.19
N VAL A 52 0.42 2.98 8.19
CA VAL A 52 1.72 3.64 8.40
C VAL A 52 1.53 5.15 8.46
N PHE A 53 2.12 5.78 9.47
CA PHE A 53 2.13 7.23 9.62
C PHE A 53 3.38 7.69 10.39
N ASN A 54 4.09 8.70 9.88
CA ASN A 54 5.26 9.30 10.54
C ASN A 54 6.32 8.28 11.01
N GLY A 55 6.59 7.25 10.22
CA GLY A 55 7.56 6.21 10.56
C GLY A 55 7.10 5.18 11.60
N TYR A 56 5.82 5.19 11.97
CA TYR A 56 5.19 4.16 12.79
C TYR A 56 4.20 3.37 11.96
N ILE A 57 4.05 2.09 12.30
CA ILE A 57 2.84 1.33 12.03
C ILE A 57 1.91 1.45 13.24
N TYR A 58 0.63 1.68 13.00
CA TYR A 58 -0.44 1.70 13.99
C TYR A 58 -1.45 0.62 13.67
N THR A 59 -2.16 0.14 14.68
CA THR A 59 -3.41 -0.62 14.50
C THR A 59 -4.57 0.12 15.14
N PHE A 60 -5.70 0.15 14.44
CA PHE A 60 -6.92 0.80 14.88
C PHE A 60 -8.07 -0.19 14.88
N SER A 61 -8.81 -0.21 15.97
CA SER A 61 -9.99 -1.05 16.10
C SER A 61 -11.23 -0.28 15.68
N LEU A 62 -12.03 -0.88 14.79
CA LEU A 62 -13.20 -0.20 14.24
C LEU A 62 -14.35 -0.15 15.23
N GLU A 63 -14.56 -1.22 16.00
CA GLU A 63 -15.67 -1.39 16.94
C GLU A 63 -15.37 -0.68 18.26
N GLY A 64 -14.17 -0.84 18.81
CA GLY A 64 -13.72 -0.13 20.00
C GLY A 64 -13.33 1.33 19.76
N GLU A 65 -13.23 1.73 18.49
CA GLU A 65 -12.95 3.08 18.02
C GLU A 65 -11.64 3.67 18.59
N SER A 66 -10.62 2.83 18.73
CA SER A 66 -9.39 3.19 19.43
C SER A 66 -8.14 2.66 18.74
N LEU A 67 -7.02 3.38 18.89
CA LEU A 67 -5.72 2.84 18.53
C LEU A 67 -5.34 1.76 19.54
N LEU A 68 -5.04 0.55 19.07
CA LEU A 68 -4.68 -0.56 19.96
C LEU A 68 -3.20 -0.49 20.32
N TRP A 69 -2.34 -0.42 19.32
CA TRP A 69 -0.91 -0.35 19.52
C TRP A 69 -0.21 0.34 18.35
N ARG A 70 1.05 0.72 18.56
CA ARG A 70 1.93 1.21 17.51
C ARG A 70 3.35 0.68 17.65
N MET A 71 4.11 0.67 16.56
CA MET A 71 5.52 0.31 16.54
C MET A 71 6.29 1.19 15.57
N PHE A 72 7.47 1.66 15.97
CA PHE A 72 8.34 2.41 15.06
C PHE A 72 8.97 1.45 14.03
N ILE A 73 8.83 1.79 12.74
CA ILE A 73 9.36 1.02 11.60
C ILE A 73 10.38 1.82 10.79
N GLY A 74 10.53 3.10 11.11
CA GLY A 74 11.46 4.03 10.47
C GLY A 74 10.95 4.58 9.14
N GLY A 75 10.80 5.90 9.07
CA GLY A 75 10.52 6.65 7.83
C GLY A 75 9.26 6.24 7.05
N ASP A 76 9.08 6.85 5.88
CA ASP A 76 7.94 6.56 5.00
C ASP A 76 8.24 5.36 4.10
N LEU A 77 8.06 4.16 4.66
CA LEU A 77 7.97 2.93 3.87
C LEU A 77 6.57 2.86 3.23
N THR A 78 6.51 2.72 1.91
CA THR A 78 5.25 2.77 1.15
C THR A 78 4.37 1.53 1.32
N ASN A 79 4.94 0.32 1.28
CA ASN A 79 4.19 -0.93 1.41
C ASN A 79 4.90 -1.97 2.29
N PRO A 80 5.20 -1.67 3.56
CA PRO A 80 6.09 -2.51 4.35
C PRO A 80 5.45 -3.78 4.91
N PHE A 81 4.14 -4.00 4.69
CA PHE A 81 3.41 -5.06 5.39
C PHE A 81 2.36 -5.79 4.55
N ILE A 82 1.97 -6.97 5.04
CA ILE A 82 0.78 -7.73 4.64
C ILE A 82 0.07 -8.26 5.89
N VAL A 83 -1.26 -8.33 5.85
CA VAL A 83 -2.08 -8.93 6.90
C VAL A 83 -2.67 -10.23 6.38
N GLU A 84 -2.59 -11.29 7.18
CA GLU A 84 -3.29 -12.53 6.87
C GLU A 84 -3.60 -13.32 8.14
N GLY A 85 -4.85 -13.77 8.27
CA GLY A 85 -5.30 -14.59 9.41
C GLY A 85 -5.09 -13.91 10.77
N GLY A 86 -5.30 -12.60 10.86
CA GLY A 86 -5.08 -11.82 12.09
C GLY A 86 -3.61 -11.58 12.45
N THR A 87 -2.66 -11.96 11.59
CA THR A 87 -1.24 -11.70 11.78
C THR A 87 -0.76 -10.61 10.82
N LEU A 88 -0.01 -9.64 11.34
CA LEU A 88 0.72 -8.64 10.57
C LEU A 88 2.13 -9.15 10.30
N TYR A 89 2.51 -9.23 9.03
CA TYR A 89 3.91 -9.45 8.63
C TYR A 89 4.44 -8.15 8.06
N LEU A 90 5.51 -7.61 8.65
CA LEU A 90 6.05 -6.32 8.24
C LEU A 90 7.57 -6.33 8.26
N TYR A 91 8.18 -5.40 7.52
CA TYR A 91 9.60 -5.11 7.61
C TYR A 91 9.86 -3.64 7.94
N ASP A 92 11.00 -3.37 8.58
CA ASP A 92 11.45 -2.02 8.90
C ASP A 92 12.65 -1.58 8.03
N VAL A 93 13.07 -0.31 8.18
CA VAL A 93 14.23 0.25 7.45
C VAL A 93 15.57 -0.37 7.83
N TYR A 94 15.61 -1.19 8.88
CA TYR A 94 16.79 -1.88 9.37
C TYR A 94 16.83 -3.34 8.93
N ASN A 95 15.99 -3.73 7.96
CA ASN A 95 15.91 -5.07 7.40
C ASN A 95 15.40 -6.12 8.40
N ARG A 96 14.74 -5.69 9.48
CA ARG A 96 14.11 -6.61 10.44
C ARG A 96 12.69 -6.87 9.98
N VAL A 97 12.33 -8.14 10.00
CA VAL A 97 11.02 -8.67 9.63
C VAL A 97 10.35 -9.16 10.90
N TYR A 98 9.08 -8.81 11.07
CA TYR A 98 8.29 -9.14 12.25
C TYR A 98 7.05 -9.90 11.82
N SER A 99 6.65 -10.84 12.65
CA SER A 99 5.27 -11.32 12.71
C SER A 99 4.68 -10.85 14.01
N ILE A 100 3.56 -10.15 13.93
CA ILE A 100 2.91 -9.50 15.07
C ILE A 100 1.44 -9.89 15.05
N ASP A 101 0.91 -10.27 16.22
CA ASP A 101 -0.52 -10.42 16.40
C ASP A 101 -1.20 -9.06 16.22
N MET A 102 -2.11 -8.93 15.26
CA MET A 102 -2.75 -7.66 14.91
C MET A 102 -3.46 -7.01 16.08
N ARG A 103 -3.93 -7.82 17.03
CA ARG A 103 -4.77 -7.38 18.14
C ARG A 103 -3.98 -6.92 19.34
N SER A 104 -3.07 -7.76 19.79
CA SER A 104 -2.31 -7.54 21.02
C SER A 104 -1.00 -6.81 20.79
N GLY A 105 -0.52 -6.73 19.55
CA GLY A 105 0.80 -6.18 19.26
C GLY A 105 1.94 -7.09 19.72
N ILE A 106 1.64 -8.32 20.16
CA ILE A 106 2.67 -9.29 20.56
C ILE A 106 3.46 -9.70 19.32
N ILE A 107 4.78 -9.50 19.37
CA ILE A 107 5.72 -10.02 18.38
C ILE A 107 5.79 -11.54 18.55
N LEU A 108 5.27 -12.28 17.57
CA LEU A 108 5.28 -13.75 17.53
C LEU A 108 6.67 -14.27 17.17
N TRP A 109 7.35 -13.60 16.23
CA TRP A 109 8.75 -13.82 15.92
C TRP A 109 9.35 -12.60 15.21
N LYS A 110 10.69 -12.57 15.20
CA LYS A 110 11.50 -11.55 14.54
C LYS A 110 12.66 -12.22 13.80
N LEU A 111 13.00 -11.70 12.62
CA LEU A 111 14.11 -12.14 11.79
C LEU A 111 14.86 -10.92 11.23
N GLU A 112 16.18 -10.95 11.22
CA GLU A 112 17.00 -9.93 10.55
C GLU A 112 17.51 -10.43 9.21
N LEU A 113 17.32 -9.64 8.15
CA LEU A 113 17.75 -9.95 6.80
C LEU A 113 19.03 -9.21 6.43
N ARG A 114 19.78 -9.79 5.49
CA ARG A 114 21.12 -9.31 5.08
C ARG A 114 21.09 -8.13 4.09
N SER A 115 19.90 -7.65 3.73
CA SER A 115 19.74 -6.59 2.73
C SER A 115 18.38 -5.90 2.87
N VAL A 116 18.32 -4.66 2.38
CA VAL A 116 17.10 -3.85 2.27
C VAL A 116 16.01 -4.60 1.53
N VAL A 117 14.88 -4.77 2.21
CA VAL A 117 13.66 -5.34 1.63
C VAL A 117 13.03 -4.31 0.69
N LYS A 118 12.53 -4.78 -0.45
CA LYS A 118 11.90 -3.95 -1.48
C LYS A 118 10.50 -4.46 -1.81
N GLY A 119 9.60 -3.49 -1.96
CA GLY A 119 8.20 -3.73 -2.32
C GLY A 119 7.39 -4.50 -1.27
N LYS A 120 6.12 -4.75 -1.61
CA LYS A 120 5.16 -5.40 -0.71
C LYS A 120 5.48 -6.90 -0.53
N PRO A 121 5.51 -7.41 0.71
CA PRO A 121 5.59 -8.85 0.96
C PRO A 121 4.42 -9.59 0.31
N CYS A 122 4.60 -10.87 0.00
CA CYS A 122 3.48 -11.75 -0.34
C CYS A 122 3.53 -13.03 0.48
N THR A 123 2.42 -13.75 0.48
CA THR A 123 2.29 -15.02 1.15
C THR A 123 1.90 -16.10 0.14
N HIS A 124 2.42 -17.30 0.35
CA HIS A 124 2.03 -18.50 -0.37
C HIS A 124 1.99 -19.67 0.59
N HIS A 125 0.83 -20.29 0.78
CA HIS A 125 0.62 -21.29 1.84
C HIS A 125 1.16 -20.81 3.21
N ASN A 126 2.09 -21.57 3.82
CA ASN A 126 2.72 -21.24 5.10
C ASN A 126 4.02 -20.42 4.96
N SER A 127 4.24 -19.79 3.80
CA SER A 127 5.45 -19.04 3.48
C SER A 127 5.16 -17.55 3.34
N LEU A 128 6.03 -16.73 3.94
CA LEU A 128 6.14 -15.30 3.73
C LEU A 128 7.32 -15.09 2.79
N ILE A 129 7.10 -14.35 1.70
CA ILE A 129 8.08 -14.16 0.65
C ILE A 129 8.42 -12.68 0.53
N LEU A 130 9.72 -12.40 0.60
CA LEU A 130 10.27 -11.04 0.59
C LEU A 130 11.41 -10.97 -0.41
N ALA A 131 11.41 -9.94 -1.24
CA ALA A 131 12.54 -9.64 -2.10
C ALA A 131 13.38 -8.51 -1.49
N THR A 132 14.69 -8.57 -1.72
CA THR A 132 15.62 -7.53 -1.31
C THR A 132 16.24 -6.84 -2.51
N GLN A 133 16.73 -5.63 -2.29
CA GLN A 133 17.39 -4.82 -3.33
C GLN A 133 18.52 -5.56 -4.05
N LYS A 134 19.24 -6.45 -3.34
CA LYS A 134 20.33 -7.25 -3.89
C LYS A 134 19.88 -8.50 -4.65
N GLY A 135 18.59 -8.65 -4.94
CA GLY A 135 18.06 -9.81 -5.67
C GLY A 135 17.99 -11.10 -4.86
N ILE A 136 18.11 -11.01 -3.52
CA ILE A 136 17.85 -12.16 -2.64
C ILE A 136 16.36 -12.20 -2.34
N ILE A 137 15.72 -13.32 -2.66
CA ILE A 137 14.33 -13.59 -2.33
C ILE A 137 14.31 -14.59 -1.17
N TYR A 138 13.78 -14.16 -0.03
CA TYR A 138 13.65 -14.99 1.16
C TYR A 138 12.28 -15.64 1.19
N VAL A 139 12.26 -16.95 1.43
CA VAL A 139 11.04 -17.70 1.73
C VAL A 139 11.09 -18.13 3.19
N ILE A 140 10.20 -17.56 4.00
CA ILE A 140 10.21 -17.64 5.47
C ILE A 140 8.97 -18.37 5.93
N ASN A 141 9.13 -19.30 6.87
CA ASN A 141 8.00 -19.97 7.50
C ASN A 141 7.21 -18.96 8.35
N ARG A 142 5.97 -18.68 7.95
CA ARG A 142 5.10 -17.66 8.56
C ARG A 142 4.84 -17.87 10.05
N ARG A 143 4.85 -19.10 10.52
CA ARG A 143 4.59 -19.43 11.93
C ARG A 143 5.82 -19.29 12.81
N THR A 144 7.02 -19.51 12.27
CA THR A 144 8.25 -19.66 13.08
C THR A 144 9.32 -18.61 12.80
N GLY A 145 9.18 -17.82 11.73
CA GLY A 145 10.18 -16.85 11.31
C GLY A 145 11.46 -17.46 10.74
N ARG A 146 11.52 -18.79 10.60
CA ARG A 146 12.70 -19.47 10.05
C ARG A 146 12.73 -19.35 8.54
N ILE A 147 13.87 -18.97 8.00
CA ILE A 147 14.13 -19.05 6.55
C ILE A 147 14.06 -20.51 6.13
N ILE A 148 13.16 -20.83 5.21
CA ILE A 148 13.03 -22.15 4.61
C ILE A 148 14.07 -22.28 3.48
N TYR A 149 14.17 -21.26 2.63
CA TYR A 149 15.17 -21.17 1.55
C TYR A 149 15.31 -19.73 1.02
N GLU A 150 16.33 -19.53 0.21
CA GLU A 150 16.67 -18.26 -0.45
C GLU A 150 16.88 -18.51 -1.94
N TYR A 151 16.27 -17.69 -2.79
CA TYR A 151 16.71 -17.57 -4.18
C TYR A 151 17.73 -16.44 -4.27
N LYS A 152 18.85 -16.73 -4.93
CA LYS A 152 19.84 -15.72 -5.30
C LYS A 152 19.76 -15.54 -6.80
N ALA A 153 19.09 -14.49 -7.21
CA ALA A 153 19.00 -14.15 -8.61
C ALA A 153 20.04 -13.11 -8.99
N GLU A 154 20.42 -13.12 -10.27
CA GLU A 154 21.29 -12.12 -10.86
C GLU A 154 20.45 -10.89 -11.25
N GLY A 155 20.48 -9.85 -10.42
CA GLY A 155 19.82 -8.58 -10.71
C GLY A 155 19.29 -7.90 -9.46
N GLU A 156 19.12 -6.58 -9.54
CA GLU A 156 18.42 -5.83 -8.50
C GLU A 156 16.92 -6.05 -8.62
N VAL A 157 16.25 -6.16 -7.48
CA VAL A 157 14.79 -6.21 -7.40
C VAL A 157 14.32 -4.92 -6.72
N ASN A 158 13.45 -4.17 -7.40
CA ASN A 158 12.86 -2.94 -6.85
C ASN A 158 11.42 -3.13 -6.37
N SER A 159 10.79 -4.25 -6.72
CA SER A 159 9.41 -4.56 -6.38
C SER A 159 9.27 -5.91 -5.66
N GLY A 160 8.16 -6.12 -4.96
CA GLY A 160 7.94 -7.38 -4.25
C GLY A 160 7.58 -8.53 -5.21
N PRO A 161 7.73 -9.80 -4.80
CA PRO A 161 7.35 -10.95 -5.63
C PRO A 161 5.82 -11.07 -5.78
N SER A 162 5.37 -11.60 -6.91
CA SER A 162 3.97 -11.92 -7.18
C SER A 162 3.77 -13.43 -7.25
N ILE A 163 2.60 -13.94 -6.84
CA ILE A 163 2.30 -15.38 -6.82
C ILE A 163 1.15 -15.65 -7.77
N TYR A 164 1.32 -16.67 -8.63
CA TYR A 164 0.27 -17.25 -9.45
C TYR A 164 0.29 -18.76 -9.25
N GLU A 165 -0.75 -19.31 -8.62
CA GLU A 165 -0.78 -20.72 -8.20
C GLU A 165 0.51 -21.08 -7.43
N ASP A 166 1.31 -22.01 -7.95
CA ASP A 166 2.60 -22.42 -7.37
C ASP A 166 3.82 -21.72 -8.00
N LEU A 167 3.61 -20.69 -8.83
CA LEU A 167 4.66 -19.88 -9.45
C LEU A 167 4.92 -18.61 -8.65
N MET A 168 6.18 -18.40 -8.27
CA MET A 168 6.69 -17.13 -7.77
C MET A 168 7.31 -16.34 -8.91
N ILE A 169 6.65 -15.26 -9.30
CA ILE A 169 7.06 -14.38 -10.38
C ILE A 169 7.81 -13.18 -9.81
N VAL A 170 9.03 -12.96 -10.30
CA VAL A 170 9.90 -11.87 -9.87
C VAL A 170 10.36 -11.06 -11.07
N ALA A 171 10.14 -9.75 -11.00
CA ALA A 171 10.67 -8.80 -11.96
C ALA A 171 11.93 -8.13 -11.43
N TYR A 172 12.94 -8.09 -12.28
CA TYR A 172 14.23 -7.50 -12.00
C TYR A 172 14.36 -6.16 -12.72
N LYS A 173 15.13 -5.26 -12.13
CA LYS A 173 15.36 -3.91 -12.65
C LYS A 173 16.03 -3.90 -14.03
N ASN A 174 16.68 -4.97 -14.43
CA ASN A 174 17.30 -5.12 -15.75
C ASN A 174 16.33 -5.57 -16.85
N GLY A 175 15.02 -5.59 -16.58
CA GLY A 175 13.99 -5.97 -17.57
C GLY A 175 13.67 -7.47 -17.60
N ARG A 176 14.40 -8.29 -16.83
CA ARG A 176 14.14 -9.72 -16.74
C ARG A 176 12.94 -9.99 -15.83
N VAL A 177 12.07 -10.90 -16.22
CA VAL A 177 10.97 -11.45 -15.42
C VAL A 177 11.12 -12.96 -15.39
N VAL A 178 11.07 -13.55 -14.20
CA VAL A 178 11.30 -14.98 -14.01
C VAL A 178 10.19 -15.57 -13.16
N ALA A 179 9.61 -16.68 -13.60
CA ALA A 179 8.77 -17.52 -12.76
C ALA A 179 9.56 -18.69 -12.21
N TYR A 180 9.57 -18.81 -10.89
CA TYR A 180 10.12 -19.95 -10.18
C TYR A 180 8.97 -20.81 -9.68
N ASP A 181 9.04 -22.12 -9.91
CA ASP A 181 8.16 -23.04 -9.22
C ASP A 181 8.52 -23.06 -7.72
N THR A 182 7.53 -22.85 -6.86
CA THR A 182 7.75 -22.68 -5.42
C THR A 182 8.13 -23.98 -4.72
N SER A 183 7.85 -25.13 -5.32
CA SER A 183 8.13 -26.45 -4.75
C SER A 183 9.51 -26.98 -5.13
N SER A 184 9.78 -27.07 -6.44
CA SER A 184 11.04 -27.51 -7.05
C SER A 184 12.14 -26.46 -6.98
N LYS A 185 11.78 -25.17 -6.92
CA LYS A 185 12.68 -23.99 -6.96
C LYS A 185 13.34 -23.78 -8.31
N GLU A 186 12.88 -24.47 -9.34
CA GLU A 186 13.38 -24.34 -10.70
C GLU A 186 12.67 -23.20 -11.44
N ILE A 187 13.37 -22.64 -12.42
CA ILE A 187 12.80 -21.64 -13.32
C ILE A 187 11.87 -22.38 -14.29
N GLN A 188 10.61 -21.94 -14.34
CA GLN A 188 9.62 -22.48 -15.28
C GLN A 188 9.65 -21.71 -16.61
N TRP A 189 9.77 -20.39 -16.53
CA TRP A 189 9.88 -19.54 -17.70
C TRP A 189 10.59 -18.21 -17.38
N GLU A 190 11.07 -17.57 -18.44
CA GLU A 190 11.67 -16.24 -18.39
C GLU A 190 11.13 -15.36 -19.52
N PHE A 191 11.00 -14.07 -19.23
CA PHE A 191 10.67 -13.04 -20.20
C PHE A 191 11.61 -11.84 -20.04
N PHE A 192 11.88 -11.13 -21.13
CA PHE A 192 12.75 -9.95 -21.13
C PHE A 192 12.02 -8.76 -21.77
N CYS A 193 11.77 -7.73 -20.97
CA CYS A 193 11.47 -6.39 -21.46
C CYS A 193 12.76 -5.71 -21.96
N ASN A 194 12.62 -4.69 -22.81
CA ASN A 194 13.76 -3.88 -23.25
C ASN A 194 14.07 -2.73 -22.27
N GLY A 195 13.18 -2.48 -21.32
CA GLY A 195 13.28 -1.41 -20.33
C GLY A 195 13.40 -1.90 -18.89
N ILE A 196 13.69 -0.96 -18.00
CA ILE A 196 13.72 -1.19 -16.55
C ILE A 196 12.31 -1.51 -16.05
N ILE A 197 12.18 -2.54 -15.22
CA ILE A 197 10.96 -2.81 -14.46
C ILE A 197 11.16 -2.30 -13.03
N ASN A 198 10.43 -1.25 -12.68
CA ASN A 198 10.51 -0.63 -11.36
C ASN A 198 9.26 -0.85 -10.49
N ILE A 199 8.21 -1.39 -11.11
CA ILE A 199 6.89 -1.58 -10.53
C ILE A 199 6.68 -3.07 -10.26
N LYS A 200 5.83 -3.41 -9.30
CA LYS A 200 5.45 -4.80 -9.05
C LYS A 200 4.52 -5.28 -10.18
N PRO A 201 4.83 -6.39 -10.88
CA PRO A 201 3.89 -6.98 -11.82
C PRO A 201 2.59 -7.37 -11.13
N VAL A 202 1.45 -7.06 -11.77
CA VAL A 202 0.12 -7.41 -11.27
C VAL A 202 -0.30 -8.71 -11.94
N ILE A 203 -0.92 -9.61 -11.16
CA ILE A 203 -1.46 -10.86 -11.68
C ILE A 203 -2.97 -10.83 -11.49
N LYS A 204 -3.71 -11.09 -12.57
CA LYS A 204 -5.16 -11.13 -12.54
C LYS A 204 -5.68 -12.06 -13.63
N ASP A 205 -6.63 -12.93 -13.27
CA ASP A 205 -7.33 -13.84 -14.21
C ASP A 205 -6.40 -14.66 -15.12
N GLY A 206 -5.25 -15.09 -14.60
CA GLY A 206 -4.27 -15.88 -15.35
C GLY A 206 -3.27 -15.06 -16.17
N TYR A 207 -3.36 -13.74 -16.15
CA TYR A 207 -2.47 -12.84 -16.89
C TYR A 207 -1.55 -12.05 -15.96
N LEU A 208 -0.35 -11.81 -16.44
CA LEU A 208 0.69 -11.01 -15.80
C LEU A 208 0.84 -9.68 -16.54
N PHE A 209 0.64 -8.58 -15.82
CA PHE A 209 0.67 -7.22 -16.33
C PHE A 209 1.96 -6.53 -15.88
N ILE A 210 2.71 -5.96 -16.81
CA ILE A 210 4.04 -5.39 -16.56
C ILE A 210 4.16 -4.03 -17.22
N GLY A 211 4.49 -3.01 -16.42
CA GLY A 211 4.93 -1.71 -16.92
C GLY A 211 6.45 -1.60 -16.91
N ALA A 212 7.04 -1.18 -18.04
CA ALA A 212 8.48 -1.00 -18.19
C ALA A 212 8.86 0.41 -18.68
N TRP A 213 10.14 0.75 -18.54
CA TRP A 213 10.69 2.07 -18.93
C TRP A 213 11.12 2.16 -20.40
N ASP A 214 10.78 1.17 -21.20
CA ASP A 214 10.87 1.20 -22.68
C ASP A 214 9.55 1.67 -23.31
N ASP A 215 8.79 2.44 -22.54
CA ASP A 215 7.48 3.00 -22.89
C ASP A 215 6.45 1.95 -23.31
N THR A 216 6.66 0.68 -22.93
CA THR A 216 5.81 -0.44 -23.32
C THR A 216 5.15 -1.07 -22.10
N PHE A 217 3.84 -1.29 -22.21
CA PHE A 217 3.06 -2.10 -21.29
C PHE A 217 2.89 -3.50 -21.87
N TYR A 218 3.25 -4.52 -21.09
CA TYR A 218 3.22 -5.92 -21.51
C TYR A 218 2.14 -6.69 -20.75
N VAL A 219 1.45 -7.57 -21.47
CA VAL A 219 0.57 -8.57 -20.87
C VAL A 219 1.01 -9.95 -21.34
N LEU A 220 1.31 -10.81 -20.37
CA LEU A 220 1.76 -12.18 -20.59
C LEU A 220 0.77 -13.16 -19.98
N HIS A 221 0.76 -14.39 -20.46
CA HIS A 221 0.20 -15.52 -19.73
C HIS A 221 1.07 -15.80 -18.48
N ALA A 222 0.45 -15.89 -17.30
CA ALA A 222 1.18 -16.03 -16.04
C ALA A 222 1.76 -17.44 -15.83
N ASP A 223 1.20 -18.45 -16.48
CA ASP A 223 1.60 -19.86 -16.40
C ASP A 223 2.87 -20.17 -17.21
N ASP A 224 3.02 -19.60 -18.41
CA ASP A 224 4.13 -19.91 -19.32
C ASP A 224 4.97 -18.70 -19.79
N GLY A 225 4.57 -17.48 -19.41
CA GLY A 225 5.27 -16.24 -19.75
C GLY A 225 5.14 -15.83 -21.22
N THR A 226 4.29 -16.48 -22.01
CA THR A 226 4.08 -16.12 -23.41
C THR A 226 3.37 -14.76 -23.52
N PRO A 227 3.80 -13.87 -24.44
CA PRO A 227 3.17 -12.57 -24.60
C PRO A 227 1.79 -12.71 -25.22
N LEU A 228 0.78 -12.17 -24.54
CA LEU A 228 -0.56 -12.00 -25.09
C LEU A 228 -0.59 -10.78 -26.02
N TRP A 229 -0.16 -9.62 -25.51
CA TRP A 229 0.01 -8.40 -26.27
C TRP A 229 0.99 -7.43 -25.59
N ALA A 230 1.44 -6.42 -26.33
CA ALA A 230 2.23 -5.33 -25.81
C ALA A 230 1.85 -4.01 -26.51
N SER A 231 1.72 -2.94 -25.72
CA SER A 231 1.32 -1.62 -26.22
C SER A 231 2.38 -0.57 -25.89
N TYR A 232 2.82 0.14 -26.92
CA TYR A 232 3.67 1.32 -26.77
C TYR A 232 2.81 2.52 -26.35
N VAL A 233 3.06 3.06 -25.15
CA VAL A 233 2.26 4.14 -24.55
C VAL A 233 2.97 5.50 -24.60
N GLY A 234 4.22 5.54 -25.04
CA GLY A 234 4.92 6.79 -25.38
C GLY A 234 5.53 7.58 -24.22
N ASP A 235 5.50 7.06 -23.01
CA ASP A 235 6.27 7.54 -21.85
C ASP A 235 6.59 6.36 -20.92
N ASN A 236 7.61 6.52 -20.08
CA ASN A 236 8.06 5.44 -19.22
C ASN A 236 6.99 5.10 -18.19
N ILE A 237 6.78 3.80 -17.99
CA ILE A 237 5.83 3.32 -17.00
C ILE A 237 6.60 3.21 -15.68
N SER A 238 6.73 4.35 -15.02
CA SER A 238 7.47 4.52 -13.76
C SER A 238 6.58 4.61 -12.52
N ARG A 239 5.27 4.74 -12.73
CA ARG A 239 4.25 4.70 -11.67
C ARG A 239 3.45 3.42 -11.75
N ASP A 240 2.97 3.06 -10.59
CA ASP A 240 2.14 1.90 -10.31
C ASP A 240 0.85 2.01 -11.19
N PHE A 241 0.19 0.91 -11.58
CA PHE A 241 -1.00 0.88 -12.46
C PHE A 241 -2.16 0.01 -11.92
N ILE A 242 -3.36 0.16 -12.49
CA ILE A 242 -4.57 -0.60 -12.10
C ILE A 242 -5.03 -1.51 -13.22
N VAL A 243 -5.50 -2.72 -12.87
CA VAL A 243 -6.02 -3.71 -13.82
C VAL A 243 -7.46 -4.09 -13.47
N PHE A 244 -8.44 -3.51 -14.17
CA PHE A 244 -9.85 -3.89 -14.15
C PHE A 244 -10.14 -5.11 -15.02
N ASP A 245 -11.41 -5.50 -15.14
CA ASP A 245 -11.80 -6.65 -15.95
C ASP A 245 -11.63 -6.33 -17.44
N GLU A 246 -11.97 -5.10 -17.85
CA GLU A 246 -11.90 -4.65 -19.25
C GLU A 246 -10.92 -3.48 -19.48
N GLU A 247 -10.38 -2.88 -18.41
CA GLU A 247 -9.54 -1.69 -18.47
C GLU A 247 -8.23 -1.85 -17.74
N ILE A 248 -7.20 -1.18 -18.24
CA ILE A 248 -5.93 -1.00 -17.55
C ILE A 248 -5.63 0.49 -17.47
N VAL A 249 -5.50 1.01 -16.26
CA VAL A 249 -5.24 2.44 -16.04
C VAL A 249 -3.79 2.66 -15.63
N LEU A 250 -3.10 3.46 -16.44
CA LEU A 250 -1.71 3.87 -16.26
C LEU A 250 -1.64 5.31 -15.77
N PHE A 251 -0.66 5.58 -14.92
CA PHE A 251 -0.39 6.90 -14.38
C PHE A 251 1.02 7.34 -14.78
N PHE A 252 1.19 8.60 -15.18
CA PHE A 252 2.49 9.11 -15.61
C PHE A 252 2.90 10.33 -14.81
N SER A 253 4.20 10.50 -14.62
CA SER A 253 4.76 11.50 -13.69
C SER A 253 4.35 12.95 -13.97
N ARG A 254 3.82 13.28 -15.15
CA ARG A 254 3.41 14.63 -15.56
C ARG A 254 1.90 14.89 -15.46
N GLY A 255 1.16 14.05 -14.74
CA GLY A 255 -0.28 14.24 -14.53
C GLY A 255 -1.16 13.61 -15.63
N GLU A 256 -0.57 12.83 -16.54
CA GLU A 256 -1.30 12.05 -17.54
C GLU A 256 -1.81 10.73 -16.94
N ILE A 257 -3.07 10.44 -17.23
CA ILE A 257 -3.71 9.15 -16.96
C ILE A 257 -4.16 8.61 -18.31
N LEU A 258 -3.79 7.37 -18.58
CA LEU A 258 -4.12 6.67 -19.81
C LEU A 258 -4.88 5.40 -19.45
N CYS A 259 -5.95 5.13 -20.18
CA CYS A 259 -6.66 3.85 -20.09
C CYS A 259 -6.45 3.04 -21.36
N LEU A 260 -6.03 1.79 -21.18
CA LEU A 260 -5.96 0.78 -22.22
C LEU A 260 -7.16 -0.15 -22.10
N ASN A 261 -7.62 -0.67 -23.24
CA ASN A 261 -8.49 -1.82 -23.29
C ASN A 261 -7.71 -3.08 -22.85
N GLY A 262 -8.24 -3.83 -21.89
CA GLY A 262 -7.58 -5.01 -21.34
C GLY A 262 -7.43 -6.17 -22.33
N GLY A 263 -8.29 -6.24 -23.36
CA GLY A 263 -8.29 -7.31 -24.34
C GLY A 263 -7.23 -7.19 -25.42
N ASP A 264 -6.98 -5.98 -25.92
CA ASP A 264 -6.08 -5.73 -27.07
C ASP A 264 -5.01 -4.66 -26.81
N GLY A 265 -5.06 -3.97 -25.67
CA GLY A 265 -4.12 -2.93 -25.32
C GLY A 265 -4.31 -1.63 -26.11
N GLU A 266 -5.42 -1.42 -26.83
CA GLU A 266 -5.69 -0.15 -27.50
C GLU A 266 -6.03 0.95 -26.48
N ILE A 267 -5.62 2.19 -26.76
CA ILE A 267 -5.91 3.33 -25.89
C ILE A 267 -7.41 3.64 -25.95
N LYS A 268 -8.13 3.47 -24.84
CA LYS A 268 -9.56 3.85 -24.69
C LYS A 268 -9.71 5.36 -24.53
N TRP A 269 -8.94 5.96 -23.64
CA TRP A 269 -8.97 7.39 -23.37
C TRP A 269 -7.69 7.88 -22.70
N VAL A 270 -7.46 9.19 -22.76
CA VAL A 270 -6.34 9.88 -22.10
C VAL A 270 -6.85 11.16 -21.42
N LYS A 271 -6.37 11.41 -20.21
CA LYS A 271 -6.72 12.61 -19.43
C LYS A 271 -5.48 13.25 -18.83
N TYR A 272 -5.43 14.57 -18.84
CA TYR A 272 -4.29 15.35 -18.36
C TYR A 272 -4.69 16.24 -17.19
N TYR A 273 -3.91 16.17 -16.11
CA TYR A 273 -4.04 17.03 -14.95
C TYR A 273 -2.78 17.89 -14.81
N GLN A 274 -2.91 19.18 -15.16
CA GLN A 274 -1.77 20.10 -15.12
C GLN A 274 -1.30 20.36 -13.68
N GLY A 275 0.02 20.33 -13.47
CA GLY A 275 0.63 20.65 -12.17
C GLY A 275 0.49 19.56 -11.11
N VAL A 276 0.15 18.33 -11.53
CA VAL A 276 -0.08 17.19 -10.65
C VAL A 276 1.08 16.20 -10.79
N GLU A 277 1.71 15.90 -9.67
CA GLU A 277 2.60 14.73 -9.55
C GLU A 277 1.83 13.60 -8.89
N PHE A 278 1.63 12.47 -9.59
CA PHE A 278 1.05 11.29 -8.96
C PHE A 278 2.05 10.67 -8.00
N ASN A 279 1.78 10.83 -6.71
CA ASN A 279 2.47 10.11 -5.66
C ASN A 279 1.68 8.83 -5.37
N TYR A 280 2.17 7.69 -5.88
CA TYR A 280 1.94 6.27 -5.50
C TYR A 280 0.57 5.79 -4.97
N ASN A 281 -0.51 6.53 -5.20
CA ASN A 281 -1.73 6.36 -4.40
C ASN A 281 -2.95 6.26 -5.31
N TYR A 282 -3.23 5.05 -5.75
CA TYR A 282 -4.49 4.72 -6.39
C TYR A 282 -5.10 3.48 -5.76
N TYR A 283 -6.41 3.31 -5.97
CA TYR A 283 -7.15 2.16 -5.47
C TYR A 283 -8.11 1.64 -6.54
N GLN A 284 -8.35 0.33 -6.49
CA GLN A 284 -9.30 -0.38 -7.34
C GLN A 284 -10.40 -1.02 -6.49
N GLY A 285 -11.68 -0.72 -6.77
CA GLY A 285 -12.81 -1.42 -6.15
C GLY A 285 -14.13 -1.22 -6.89
N ARG A 286 -14.92 -2.31 -7.03
CA ARG A 286 -16.25 -2.35 -7.69
C ARG A 286 -16.30 -1.63 -9.06
N GLY A 287 -15.35 -1.92 -9.95
CA GLY A 287 -15.32 -1.33 -11.29
C GLY A 287 -14.98 0.17 -11.32
N LYS A 288 -14.44 0.73 -10.24
CA LYS A 288 -14.03 2.14 -10.15
C LYS A 288 -12.61 2.27 -9.64
N PHE A 289 -11.96 3.39 -9.94
CA PHE A 289 -10.71 3.76 -9.31
C PHE A 289 -10.72 5.16 -8.74
N LEU A 290 -9.97 5.29 -7.65
CA LEU A 290 -9.73 6.55 -6.96
C LEU A 290 -8.29 6.95 -7.25
N ILE A 291 -8.10 8.22 -7.59
CA ILE A 291 -6.80 8.81 -7.86
C ILE A 291 -6.59 9.95 -6.88
N PHE A 292 -5.47 9.90 -6.19
CA PHE A 292 -5.01 11.01 -5.36
C PHE A 292 -4.18 11.95 -6.22
N ILE A 293 -4.70 13.15 -6.41
CA ILE A 293 -4.19 14.20 -7.30
C ILE A 293 -4.17 15.52 -6.52
N PRO A 294 -3.22 15.76 -5.60
CA PRO A 294 -3.38 16.59 -4.37
C PRO A 294 -4.74 16.63 -3.63
N ASP A 295 -5.83 16.44 -4.36
CA ASP A 295 -7.23 16.30 -4.05
C ASP A 295 -7.65 14.83 -4.30
N LEU A 296 -8.65 14.36 -3.57
CA LEU A 296 -9.25 13.04 -3.78
C LEU A 296 -10.25 13.11 -4.95
N ILE A 297 -9.97 12.40 -6.05
CA ILE A 297 -10.84 12.32 -7.24
C ILE A 297 -11.16 10.84 -7.52
N ALA A 298 -12.41 10.52 -7.81
CA ALA A 298 -12.79 9.20 -8.35
C ALA A 298 -13.11 9.33 -9.82
N LEU A 299 -12.53 8.46 -10.64
CA LEU A 299 -12.83 8.36 -12.05
C LEU A 299 -13.51 7.03 -12.38
N ASP A 300 -14.37 7.06 -13.38
CA ASP A 300 -14.85 5.86 -14.03
C ASP A 300 -13.77 5.34 -15.00
N PRO A 301 -13.33 4.07 -14.88
CA PRO A 301 -12.34 3.50 -15.79
C PRO A 301 -12.85 3.35 -17.21
N GLU A 302 -14.16 3.20 -17.42
CA GLU A 302 -14.74 2.97 -18.74
C GLU A 302 -14.49 4.17 -19.67
N ASP A 303 -14.74 5.39 -19.17
CA ASP A 303 -14.75 6.61 -19.98
C ASP A 303 -13.92 7.79 -19.41
N GLY A 304 -13.33 7.63 -18.22
CA GLY A 304 -12.51 8.65 -17.58
C GLY A 304 -13.31 9.82 -16.97
N THR A 305 -14.64 9.70 -16.88
CA THR A 305 -15.50 10.71 -16.27
C THR A 305 -15.24 10.83 -14.77
N THR A 306 -15.34 12.06 -14.27
CA THR A 306 -15.19 12.30 -12.83
C THR A 306 -16.49 11.93 -12.13
N VAL A 307 -16.43 10.89 -11.32
CA VAL A 307 -17.56 10.42 -10.49
C VAL A 307 -17.57 11.14 -9.14
N PHE A 308 -16.40 11.58 -8.68
CA PHE A 308 -16.24 12.30 -7.42
C PHE A 308 -15.07 13.28 -7.50
N ASP A 309 -15.25 14.51 -7.02
CA ASP A 309 -14.18 15.49 -6.80
C ASP A 309 -14.34 16.08 -5.39
N TYR A 310 -13.31 15.91 -4.56
CA TYR A 310 -13.30 16.42 -3.20
C TYR A 310 -13.39 17.96 -3.12
N ARG A 311 -12.89 18.69 -4.13
CA ARG A 311 -12.89 20.17 -4.11
C ARG A 311 -14.27 20.78 -4.29
N GLU A 312 -15.15 20.08 -4.99
CA GLU A 312 -16.47 20.60 -5.34
C GLU A 312 -17.48 20.41 -4.21
N ARG A 313 -17.06 19.83 -3.08
CA ARG A 313 -17.95 19.39 -2.01
C ARG A 313 -17.60 20.03 -0.67
N THR A 314 -18.61 20.63 -0.06
CA THR A 314 -18.59 20.98 1.37
C THR A 314 -18.98 19.73 2.16
N PHE A 315 -18.04 19.17 2.92
CA PHE A 315 -18.32 17.99 3.74
C PHE A 315 -18.87 18.36 5.11
N PHE A 316 -19.91 17.64 5.51
CA PHE A 316 -20.63 17.80 6.77
C PHE A 316 -20.28 16.63 7.69
N PHE A 317 -19.62 16.94 8.82
CA PHE A 317 -19.25 15.93 9.82
C PHE A 317 -20.30 15.84 10.93
N TYR A 318 -20.73 14.63 11.27
CA TYR A 318 -21.63 14.38 12.40
C TYR A 318 -20.84 14.16 13.69
N LYS A 319 -21.26 14.79 14.80
CA LYS A 319 -20.71 14.52 16.13
C LYS A 319 -21.36 13.28 16.74
N GLU A 320 -20.52 12.37 17.26
CA GLU A 320 -20.75 11.06 17.93
C GLU A 320 -22.19 10.70 18.39
N MET A 321 -22.90 11.61 19.05
CA MET A 321 -24.15 11.31 19.76
C MET A 321 -25.37 10.99 18.85
N LEU A 322 -25.30 11.25 17.55
CA LEU A 322 -26.40 10.98 16.59
C LEU A 322 -26.31 9.60 15.93
N PHE A 323 -25.16 8.92 16.03
CA PHE A 323 -24.86 7.74 15.22
C PHE A 323 -25.34 6.42 15.85
N GLU A 324 -25.26 6.26 17.18
CA GLU A 324 -25.78 5.07 17.88
C GLU A 324 -27.27 4.81 17.55
N ASN A 325 -28.04 5.87 17.37
CA ASN A 325 -29.47 5.78 17.06
C ASN A 325 -29.77 5.46 15.57
N MET A 326 -28.84 5.72 14.65
CA MET A 326 -29.03 5.46 13.22
C MET A 326 -28.58 4.06 12.78
N ILE A 327 -27.50 3.51 13.34
CA ILE A 327 -27.05 2.14 13.04
C ILE A 327 -28.03 1.09 13.57
N GLU A 328 -28.60 1.30 14.76
CA GLU A 328 -29.57 0.36 15.34
C GLU A 328 -30.95 0.38 14.64
N GLY A 329 -31.11 1.16 13.57
CA GLY A 329 -32.39 1.31 12.86
C GLY A 329 -33.50 1.97 13.69
N LYS A 330 -33.15 2.58 14.83
CA LYS A 330 -34.11 3.19 15.77
C LYS A 330 -34.61 4.57 15.34
N VAL A 331 -33.88 5.25 14.44
CA VAL A 331 -34.30 6.56 13.90
C VAL A 331 -34.13 6.60 12.37
N ARG A 332 -35.24 6.76 11.65
CA ARG A 332 -35.25 7.24 10.25
C ARG A 332 -35.43 8.75 10.28
N LEU A 333 -34.36 9.50 10.03
CA LEU A 333 -34.43 10.95 9.91
C LEU A 333 -35.11 11.32 8.59
N ASN A 334 -36.11 12.19 8.64
CA ASN A 334 -36.68 12.79 7.43
C ASN A 334 -35.76 13.91 6.89
N GLU A 335 -36.05 14.39 5.67
CA GLU A 335 -35.24 15.44 5.01
C GLU A 335 -35.14 16.73 5.82
N GLU A 336 -36.19 17.09 6.55
CA GLU A 336 -36.23 18.28 7.41
C GLU A 336 -35.37 18.13 8.68
N GLU A 337 -35.38 16.95 9.31
CA GLU A 337 -34.53 16.64 10.45
C GLU A 337 -33.05 16.55 10.04
N ARG A 338 -32.77 16.00 8.86
CA ARG A 338 -31.44 16.09 8.21
C ARG A 338 -31.03 17.55 8.02
N ALA A 339 -31.91 18.37 7.43
CA ALA A 339 -31.64 19.79 7.17
C ALA A 339 -31.41 20.61 8.46
N ARG A 340 -32.14 20.28 9.54
CA ARG A 340 -32.00 20.95 10.83
C ARG A 340 -30.73 20.53 11.57
N LEU A 341 -30.38 19.24 11.51
CA LEU A 341 -29.08 18.76 11.97
C LEU A 341 -27.94 19.36 11.14
N LEU A 342 -28.13 19.56 9.82
CA LEU A 342 -27.31 20.34 8.87
C LEU A 342 -27.15 21.83 9.19
N ALA A 343 -27.91 22.37 10.15
CA ALA A 343 -27.77 23.75 10.60
C ALA A 343 -27.06 23.92 11.96
N GLU A 344 -27.09 22.93 12.86
CA GLU A 344 -26.81 23.21 14.29
C GLU A 344 -25.39 22.92 14.80
N LYS A 345 -24.59 22.02 14.21
CA LYS A 345 -23.20 21.78 14.68
C LYS A 345 -22.29 21.23 13.57
N TYR A 346 -21.64 22.14 12.84
CA TYR A 346 -20.59 21.82 11.86
C TYR A 346 -19.26 22.42 12.26
N PHE A 347 -18.20 21.68 11.96
CA PHE A 347 -16.89 22.26 11.74
C PHE A 347 -16.48 21.89 10.32
N THR A 348 -16.17 22.91 9.52
CA THR A 348 -15.55 22.77 8.21
C THR A 348 -14.10 22.36 8.42
N VAL A 349 -13.72 21.19 7.93
CA VAL A 349 -12.33 20.80 7.87
C VAL A 349 -11.77 21.32 6.55
N ASN A 350 -11.01 22.42 6.60
CA ASN A 350 -10.31 22.99 5.44
C ASN A 350 -8.96 22.28 5.16
N SER A 351 -8.75 21.06 5.66
CA SER A 351 -7.50 20.32 5.44
C SER A 351 -7.67 19.25 4.38
N TYR A 352 -6.71 19.21 3.45
CA TYR A 352 -6.64 18.23 2.36
C TYR A 352 -6.14 16.89 2.91
N PRO A 353 -6.54 15.74 2.34
CA PRO A 353 -5.88 14.48 2.66
C PRO A 353 -4.42 14.54 2.18
N LEU A 354 -3.45 14.66 3.09
CA LEU A 354 -2.01 14.62 2.75
C LEU A 354 -1.51 13.22 2.42
N LEU A 355 -2.28 12.20 2.79
CA LEU A 355 -1.87 10.81 2.72
C LEU A 355 -2.88 9.97 1.93
N PRO A 356 -2.39 8.89 1.27
CA PRO A 356 -3.25 7.87 0.69
C PRO A 356 -4.27 7.35 1.69
N PRO A 357 -5.33 6.70 1.19
CA PRO A 357 -6.23 6.01 2.07
C PRO A 357 -5.51 4.81 2.68
N LEU A 358 -5.56 4.73 4.00
CA LEU A 358 -4.91 3.74 4.86
C LEU A 358 -5.45 2.33 4.67
N SER A 359 -6.74 2.23 4.31
CA SER A 359 -7.44 0.98 4.04
C SER A 359 -8.73 1.31 3.31
N ILE A 360 -9.22 0.39 2.48
CA ILE A 360 -10.54 0.50 1.90
C ILE A 360 -11.27 -0.83 2.13
N GLY A 361 -12.30 -0.80 2.96
CA GLY A 361 -13.27 -1.88 3.09
C GLY A 361 -14.25 -1.85 1.91
N VAL A 362 -15.17 -2.82 1.85
CA VAL A 362 -16.13 -2.99 0.73
C VAL A 362 -16.86 -1.69 0.33
N ASP A 363 -17.12 -0.79 1.27
CA ASP A 363 -17.76 0.52 1.04
C ASP A 363 -17.13 1.69 1.82
N LEU A 364 -15.97 1.51 2.47
CA LEU A 364 -15.39 2.51 3.40
C LEU A 364 -13.94 2.82 3.06
N ILE A 365 -13.59 4.08 2.86
CA ILE A 365 -12.22 4.57 2.66
C ILE A 365 -11.70 5.21 3.93
N TYR A 366 -10.60 4.71 4.47
CA TYR A 366 -9.94 5.28 5.64
C TYR A 366 -8.77 6.14 5.18
N PHE A 367 -8.57 7.36 5.68
CA PHE A 367 -7.39 8.19 5.34
C PHE A 367 -7.01 9.14 6.49
N VAL A 368 -5.77 9.66 6.47
CA VAL A 368 -5.28 10.64 7.45
C VAL A 368 -5.12 12.02 6.81
N ALA A 369 -5.59 13.09 7.46
CA ALA A 369 -5.37 14.48 7.02
C ALA A 369 -4.53 15.31 8.02
N ASP A 370 -4.09 16.52 7.62
CA ASP A 370 -3.07 17.42 8.23
C ASP A 370 -3.10 17.54 9.75
N ASN A 371 -4.28 17.44 10.35
CA ASN A 371 -4.44 17.58 11.79
C ASN A 371 -4.27 16.27 12.55
N SER A 372 -3.66 15.27 11.91
CA SER A 372 -3.50 13.90 12.44
C SER A 372 -4.85 13.26 12.73
N TYR A 373 -5.87 13.49 11.90
CA TYR A 373 -7.17 12.84 12.09
C TYR A 373 -7.34 11.65 11.17
N LEU A 374 -7.89 10.54 11.70
CA LEU A 374 -8.38 9.42 10.91
C LEU A 374 -9.82 9.72 10.45
N TYR A 375 -10.00 9.74 9.14
CA TYR A 375 -11.29 9.92 8.47
C TYR A 375 -11.74 8.62 7.84
N ILE A 376 -13.06 8.43 7.76
CA ILE A 376 -13.69 7.36 7.00
C ILE A 376 -14.65 7.99 6.00
N TYR A 377 -14.54 7.64 4.73
CA TYR A 377 -15.50 8.02 3.70
C TYR A 377 -16.31 6.80 3.27
N ASN A 378 -17.64 6.89 3.37
CA ASN A 378 -18.53 5.85 2.90
C ASN A 378 -18.85 6.06 1.41
N LEU A 379 -18.34 5.17 0.55
CA LEU A 379 -18.51 5.22 -0.91
C LEU A 379 -19.96 5.03 -1.36
N LYS A 380 -20.78 4.32 -0.57
CA LYS A 380 -22.17 4.00 -0.92
C LYS A 380 -23.12 5.14 -0.56
N GLU A 381 -22.92 5.72 0.61
CA GLU A 381 -23.83 6.71 1.19
C GLU A 381 -23.32 8.16 1.03
N ASP A 382 -22.10 8.31 0.50
CA ASP A 382 -21.50 9.58 0.08
C ASP A 382 -21.34 10.61 1.21
N PHE A 383 -20.86 10.17 2.38
CA PHE A 383 -20.56 11.02 3.53
C PHE A 383 -19.27 10.63 4.25
N PHE A 384 -18.69 11.59 5.00
CA PHE A 384 -17.51 11.39 5.84
C PHE A 384 -17.86 11.20 7.32
N LEU A 385 -17.16 10.28 7.98
CA LEU A 385 -17.11 10.13 9.42
C LEU A 385 -15.76 10.68 9.91
N LEU A 386 -15.81 11.69 10.79
CA LEU A 386 -14.65 12.10 11.58
C LEU A 386 -14.53 11.11 12.73
N LYS A 387 -13.45 10.35 12.84
CA LYS A 387 -13.36 9.32 13.89
C LYS A 387 -12.35 9.62 14.98
N TYR A 388 -11.17 10.15 14.69
CA TYR A 388 -10.14 10.21 15.75
C TYR A 388 -9.05 11.24 15.51
N LYS A 389 -8.57 11.89 16.58
CA LYS A 389 -7.34 12.72 16.57
C LYS A 389 -6.16 11.88 17.09
N LEU A 390 -5.16 11.64 16.26
CA LEU A 390 -3.94 10.86 16.56
C LEU A 390 -2.95 11.62 17.49
N SER A 391 -3.42 12.55 18.32
CA SER A 391 -2.56 13.37 19.21
C SER A 391 -2.41 12.79 20.59
#